data_AF-A0A6A4HQN4-F1
#
_entry.id   AF-A0A6A4HQN4-F1
#
_cell.length_a   1.000
_cell.length_b   1.000
_cell.length_c   1.000
_cell.angle_alpha   90.00
_cell.angle_beta   90.00
_cell.angle_gamma   90.00
#
_symmetry.space_group_name_H-M   'P 1'
#
loop_
_entity.id
_entity.type
_entity.pdbx_description
1 polymer ?
#
loop_
_entity_poly.entity_id
_entity_poly.type
_entity_poly.pdbx_seq_one_letter_code
_entity_poly.pdbx_strand_id
1 'polypeptide(L)'
;RPDAVQWWSRNAKPAKRIPPEDMLGSVENFSSSWWKWWSVINPSWREHDFEGRIVVGGDGTGDWAAFNQPGQCGMLTVLNCLFWWWSAIRGSKEQLSLWNAGLKDVAWVVGEL
;
A
#
# COMPACT_ATOMS: atom_id res chain seq x y z
N ARG A 1 -2.19 2.07 8.89
CA ARG A 1 -0.98 2.50 8.16
C ARG A 1 0.19 1.68 8.70
N PRO A 2 1.04 1.05 7.86
CA PRO A 2 2.17 0.23 8.32
C PRO A 2 3.16 1.03 9.19
N ASP A 3 3.76 0.39 10.19
CA ASP A 3 4.67 1.04 11.16
C ASP A 3 5.92 1.64 10.50
N ALA A 4 6.42 0.98 9.45
CA ALA A 4 7.47 1.48 8.57
C ALA A 4 7.22 2.92 8.07
N VAL A 5 5.97 3.28 7.80
CA VAL A 5 5.60 4.63 7.36
C VAL A 5 5.76 5.64 8.50
N GLN A 6 5.37 5.26 9.72
CA GLN A 6 5.52 6.12 10.89
C GLN A 6 6.99 6.35 11.20
N TRP A 7 7.81 5.31 11.10
CA TRP A 7 9.26 5.42 11.21
C TRP A 7 9.82 6.38 10.15
N TRP A 8 9.48 6.18 8.87
CA TRP A 8 10.00 7.03 7.79
C TRP A 8 9.63 8.50 7.96
N SER A 9 8.36 8.79 8.28
CA SER A 9 7.89 10.16 8.50
C SER A 9 8.65 10.88 9.61
N ARG A 10 9.17 10.15 10.61
CA ARG A 10 9.96 10.70 11.73
C ARG A 10 11.46 10.80 11.42
N ASN A 11 11.95 10.01 10.46
CA ASN A 11 13.38 9.80 10.22
C ASN A 11 13.87 10.27 8.84
N ALA A 12 13.05 11.02 8.09
CA ALA A 12 13.37 11.50 6.75
C ALA A 12 14.59 12.47 6.72
N LYS A 13 15.80 11.89 6.68
CA LYS A 13 17.05 12.53 6.24
C LYS A 13 17.61 11.78 5.01
N PRO A 14 18.33 12.44 4.09
CA PRO A 14 18.35 12.08 2.65
C PRO A 14 19.12 10.82 2.21
N ALA A 15 19.53 9.89 3.08
CA ALA A 15 20.50 8.85 2.71
C ALA A 15 20.02 7.40 2.81
N LYS A 16 19.02 7.08 3.65
CA LYS A 16 18.53 5.70 3.80
C LYS A 16 17.04 5.65 3.49
N ARG A 17 16.71 5.17 2.29
CA ARG A 17 15.35 5.14 1.74
C ARG A 17 14.54 3.93 2.19
N ILE A 18 15.16 2.92 2.79
CA ILE A 18 14.52 1.67 3.21
C ILE A 18 14.54 1.62 4.75
N PRO A 19 13.38 1.41 5.42
CA PRO A 19 13.34 1.18 6.85
C PRO A 19 14.16 -0.05 7.24
N PRO A 20 14.77 -0.08 8.42
CA PRO A 20 15.52 -1.26 8.87
C PRO A 20 14.59 -2.49 9.03
N GLU A 21 15.17 -3.68 8.96
CA GLU A 21 14.42 -4.96 8.84
C GLU A 21 13.50 -5.23 10.04
N ASP A 22 13.90 -4.78 11.23
CA ASP A 22 13.09 -4.80 12.46
C ASP A 22 11.83 -3.93 12.36
N MET A 23 11.87 -2.84 11.59
CA MET A 23 10.73 -1.93 11.36
C MET A 23 9.82 -2.39 10.22
N LEU A 24 10.36 -3.08 9.21
CA LEU A 24 9.55 -3.70 8.15
C LEU A 24 8.84 -4.95 8.64
N GLY A 25 9.48 -5.70 9.54
CA GLY A 25 9.01 -7.00 10.00
C GLY A 25 9.08 -8.07 8.90
N SER A 26 8.41 -9.20 9.12
CA SER A 26 8.23 -10.22 8.08
C SER A 26 7.43 -9.65 6.90
N VAL A 27 7.77 -10.06 5.68
CA VAL A 27 7.09 -9.62 4.47
C VAL A 27 5.58 -9.96 4.47
N GLU A 28 5.18 -11.02 5.17
CA GLU A 28 3.79 -11.44 5.39
C GLU A 28 3.02 -10.43 6.27
N ASN A 29 3.60 -10.03 7.39
CA ASN A 29 3.00 -9.01 8.26
C ASN A 29 2.93 -7.64 7.56
N PHE A 30 3.98 -7.28 6.80
CA PHE A 30 4.00 -6.03 6.05
C PHE A 30 2.90 -6.01 4.98
N SER A 31 2.83 -7.06 4.15
CA SER A 31 1.82 -7.19 3.09
C SER A 31 0.40 -7.17 3.64
N SER A 32 0.13 -7.90 4.72
CA SER A 32 -1.17 -7.89 5.39
C SER A 32 -1.54 -6.49 5.90
N SER A 33 -0.60 -5.81 6.56
CA SER A 33 -0.79 -4.46 7.09
C SER A 33 -0.99 -3.43 5.98
N TRP A 34 -0.28 -3.59 4.87
CA TRP A 34 -0.40 -2.73 3.70
C TRP A 34 -1.77 -2.90 3.05
N TRP A 35 -2.24 -4.13 2.80
CA TRP A 35 -3.57 -4.37 2.20
C TRP A 35 -4.71 -3.86 3.08
N LYS A 36 -4.64 -4.08 4.40
CA LYS A 36 -5.61 -3.50 5.35
C LYS A 36 -5.62 -1.98 5.27
N TRP A 37 -4.43 -1.37 5.23
CA TRP A 37 -4.33 0.09 5.16
C TRP A 37 -4.82 0.64 3.82
N TRP A 38 -4.42 0.03 2.70
CA TRP A 38 -4.86 0.39 1.36
C TRP A 38 -6.39 0.34 1.26
N SER A 39 -7.01 -0.69 1.82
CA SER A 39 -8.46 -0.86 1.80
C SER A 39 -9.21 0.20 2.62
N VAL A 40 -8.59 0.71 3.68
CA VAL A 40 -9.19 1.77 4.52
C VAL A 40 -9.09 3.16 3.88
N ILE A 41 -8.04 3.44 3.11
CA ILE A 41 -7.87 4.77 2.48
C ILE A 41 -8.61 4.90 1.15
N ASN A 42 -9.01 3.78 0.56
CA ASN A 42 -9.85 3.76 -0.61
C ASN A 42 -11.31 4.15 -0.27
N PRO A 43 -12.05 4.74 -1.24
CA PRO A 43 -13.46 5.05 -1.07
C PRO A 43 -14.30 3.80 -0.78
N SER A 44 -15.35 3.96 0.01
CA SER A 44 -16.26 2.88 0.41
C SER A 44 -17.09 2.29 -0.74
N TRP A 45 -17.15 2.96 -1.89
CA TRP A 45 -17.85 2.46 -3.08
C TRP A 45 -17.04 1.38 -3.82
N ARG A 46 -15.75 1.23 -3.51
CA ARG A 46 -14.95 0.16 -4.09
C ARG A 46 -15.40 -1.20 -3.53
N GLU A 47 -15.28 -2.24 -4.34
CA GLU A 47 -15.61 -3.60 -3.94
C GLU A 47 -14.58 -4.16 -2.95
N HIS A 48 -15.04 -4.86 -1.92
CA HIS A 48 -14.20 -5.52 -0.91
C HIS A 48 -14.50 -7.03 -0.88
N ASP A 49 -13.45 -7.83 -0.66
CA ASP A 49 -13.54 -9.27 -0.43
C ASP A 49 -14.10 -9.60 0.98
N PHE A 50 -14.26 -10.89 1.28
CA PHE A 50 -14.76 -11.36 2.58
C PHE A 50 -13.84 -11.01 3.77
N GLU A 51 -12.59 -10.62 3.51
CA GLU A 51 -11.62 -10.17 4.53
C GLU A 51 -11.59 -8.64 4.63
N GLY A 52 -12.47 -7.95 3.90
CA GLY A 52 -12.54 -6.49 3.85
C GLY A 52 -11.41 -5.86 3.04
N ARG A 53 -10.70 -6.62 2.19
CA ARG A 53 -9.68 -6.08 1.29
C ARG A 53 -10.30 -5.65 -0.03
N ILE A 54 -9.77 -4.58 -0.61
CA ILE A 54 -10.14 -4.13 -1.94
C ILE A 54 -9.97 -5.24 -2.98
N VAL A 55 -11.00 -5.43 -3.81
CA VAL A 55 -10.91 -6.25 -5.02
C VAL A 55 -10.26 -5.44 -6.13
N VAL A 56 -9.20 -6.00 -6.72
CA VAL A 56 -8.40 -5.31 -7.75
C VAL A 56 -9.21 -5.13 -9.03
N GLY A 57 -9.25 -3.90 -9.54
CA GLY A 57 -9.91 -3.57 -10.81
C GLY A 57 -11.44 -3.71 -10.79
N GLY A 58 -12.07 -3.57 -9.62
CA GLY A 58 -13.52 -3.60 -9.47
C GLY A 58 -14.26 -2.57 -10.34
N ASP A 59 -15.55 -2.82 -10.55
CA ASP A 59 -16.48 -2.09 -11.44
C ASP A 59 -17.04 -0.79 -10.87
N GLY A 60 -16.37 -0.22 -9.86
CA GLY A 60 -16.95 0.86 -9.07
C GLY A 60 -17.18 2.13 -9.87
N THR A 61 -18.45 2.53 -10.00
CA THR A 61 -18.87 3.82 -10.55
C THR A 61 -19.09 4.79 -9.41
N GLY A 62 -18.00 5.33 -8.86
CA GLY A 62 -18.05 6.23 -7.71
C GLY A 62 -17.16 7.45 -7.87
N ASP A 63 -17.39 8.45 -7.01
CA ASP A 63 -16.61 9.69 -6.98
C ASP A 63 -15.28 9.50 -6.24
N TRP A 64 -14.17 9.76 -6.92
CA TRP A 64 -12.83 9.75 -6.34
C TRP A 64 -12.56 10.93 -5.41
N ALA A 65 -13.43 11.94 -5.34
CA ALA A 65 -13.33 13.01 -4.33
C ALA A 65 -13.43 12.47 -2.89
N ALA A 66 -14.05 11.30 -2.70
CA ALA A 66 -14.09 10.59 -1.42
C ALA A 66 -12.80 9.79 -1.12
N PHE A 67 -11.82 9.77 -2.03
CA PHE A 67 -10.54 9.13 -1.80
C PHE A 67 -9.82 9.85 -0.67
N ASN A 68 -9.70 9.17 0.46
CA ASN A 68 -9.06 9.75 1.62
C ASN A 68 -7.56 9.83 1.33
N GLN A 69 -7.06 11.01 0.97
CA GLN A 69 -5.63 11.27 0.79
C GLN A 69 -5.01 11.57 2.17
N PRO A 70 -4.34 10.61 2.84
CA PRO A 70 -3.89 10.84 4.20
C PRO A 70 -2.64 11.74 4.23
N GLY A 71 -2.85 13.06 4.22
CA GLY A 71 -1.83 14.12 4.32
C GLY A 71 -1.17 14.53 3.00
N GLN A 72 -0.27 15.53 3.06
CA GLN A 72 0.41 16.16 1.91
C GLN A 72 1.17 15.21 0.96
N CYS A 73 1.44 13.95 1.36
CA CYS A 73 2.20 12.97 0.58
C CYS A 73 1.47 11.61 0.43
N GLY A 74 0.14 11.59 0.43
CA GLY A 74 -0.69 10.38 0.48
C GLY A 74 -0.22 9.26 -0.45
N MET A 75 -0.26 9.49 -1.78
CA MET A 75 0.11 8.46 -2.77
C MET A 75 1.61 8.17 -2.86
N LEU A 76 2.47 9.18 -2.63
CA LEU A 76 3.92 8.96 -2.55
C LEU A 76 4.28 7.98 -1.42
N THR A 77 3.54 8.03 -0.32
CA THR A 77 3.71 7.09 0.79
C THR A 77 3.34 5.66 0.40
N VAL A 78 2.26 5.49 -0.38
CA VAL A 78 1.83 4.19 -0.92
C VAL A 78 2.89 3.62 -1.85
N LEU A 79 3.45 4.44 -2.75
CA LEU A 79 4.52 4.05 -3.66
C LEU A 79 5.80 3.65 -2.92
N ASN A 80 6.19 4.40 -1.88
CA ASN A 80 7.32 4.03 -1.02
C ASN A 80 7.09 2.66 -0.35
N CYS A 81 5.89 2.39 0.15
CA CYS A 81 5.58 1.09 0.73
C CYS A 81 5.69 -0.06 -0.29
N LEU A 82 5.22 0.15 -1.52
CA LEU A 82 5.37 -0.84 -2.60
C LEU A 82 6.85 -1.07 -2.92
N PHE A 83 7.66 -0.02 -2.96
CA PHE A 83 9.11 -0.15 -3.17
C PHE A 83 9.79 -0.94 -2.04
N TRP A 84 9.45 -0.67 -0.78
CA TRP A 84 10.00 -1.41 0.37
C TRP A 84 9.56 -2.87 0.35
N TRP A 85 8.28 -3.13 0.08
CA TRP A 85 7.76 -4.49 -0.05
C TRP A 85 8.52 -5.25 -1.13
N TRP A 86 8.65 -4.69 -2.33
CA TRP A 86 9.43 -5.30 -3.42
C TRP A 86 10.84 -5.69 -2.98
N SER A 87 11.55 -4.79 -2.28
CA SER A 87 12.90 -5.06 -1.78
C SER A 87 12.97 -6.19 -0.75
N ALA A 88 11.86 -6.51 -0.09
CA ALA A 88 11.74 -7.58 0.91
C ALA A 88 11.23 -8.92 0.34
N ILE A 89 10.77 -8.97 -0.92
CA ILE A 89 10.31 -10.22 -1.57
C ILE A 89 11.54 -11.07 -1.92
N ARG A 90 12.03 -11.85 -0.95
CA ARG A 90 13.18 -12.75 -1.10
C ARG A 90 12.82 -14.04 -1.87
N GLY A 91 12.17 -13.90 -3.02
CA GLY A 91 11.78 -15.01 -3.91
C GLY A 91 10.45 -15.70 -3.59
N SER A 92 9.68 -15.23 -2.61
CA SER A 92 8.32 -15.75 -2.36
C SER A 92 7.39 -15.42 -3.52
N LYS A 93 6.82 -16.45 -4.15
CA LYS A 93 5.87 -16.31 -5.27
C LYS A 93 4.54 -15.74 -4.79
N GLU A 94 4.13 -16.10 -3.58
CA GLU A 94 2.89 -15.65 -2.95
C GLU A 94 2.98 -14.14 -2.69
N GLN A 95 4.08 -13.67 -2.09
CA GLN A 95 4.32 -12.25 -1.86
C GLN A 95 4.47 -11.46 -3.16
N LEU A 96 5.14 -12.04 -4.16
CA LEU A 96 5.23 -11.45 -5.49
C LEU A 96 3.85 -11.28 -6.14
N SER A 97 2.98 -12.28 -6.02
CA SER A 97 1.61 -12.21 -6.54
C SER A 97 0.80 -11.11 -5.85
N LEU A 98 0.83 -11.07 -4.51
CA LEU A 98 0.15 -10.04 -3.72
C LEU A 98 0.66 -8.63 -4.02
N TRP A 99 1.98 -8.48 -4.17
CA TRP A 99 2.60 -7.22 -4.54
C TRP A 99 2.18 -6.78 -5.95
N ASN A 100 2.16 -7.69 -6.92
CA ASN A 100 1.71 -7.39 -8.29
C ASN A 100 0.24 -6.96 -8.32
N ALA A 101 -0.62 -7.62 -7.54
CA ALA A 101 -2.01 -7.22 -7.39
C ALA A 101 -2.13 -5.81 -6.80
N GLY A 102 -1.39 -5.50 -5.74
CA GLY A 102 -1.36 -4.17 -5.13
C GLY A 102 -0.82 -3.09 -6.07
N LEU A 103 0.24 -3.38 -6.83
CA LEU A 103 0.80 -2.45 -7.82
C LEU A 103 -0.20 -2.15 -8.94
N LYS A 104 -0.86 -3.17 -9.48
CA LYS A 104 -1.90 -2.99 -10.52
C LYS A 104 -3.03 -2.11 -10.01
N ASP A 105 -3.47 -2.35 -8.78
CA ASP A 105 -4.56 -1.60 -8.18
C ASP A 105 -4.18 -0.13 -7.94
N VAL A 106 -2.99 0.11 -7.37
CA VAL A 106 -2.47 1.47 -7.18
C VAL A 106 -2.28 2.20 -8.52
N ALA A 107 -1.78 1.51 -9.54
CA ALA A 107 -1.62 2.09 -10.88
C ALA A 107 -2.96 2.49 -11.49
N TRP A 108 -4.01 1.68 -11.29
CA TRP A 108 -5.36 2.04 -11.70
C TRP A 108 -5.86 3.28 -10.96
N VAL A 109 -5.79 3.31 -9.63
CA VAL A 109 -6.21 4.49 -8.84
C VAL A 109 -5.46 5.75 -9.24
N VAL A 110 -4.14 5.67 -9.46
CA VAL A 110 -3.34 6.83 -9.91
C VAL A 110 -3.77 7.31 -11.30
N GLY A 111 -4.24 6.43 -12.18
CA GLY A 111 -4.76 6.82 -13.49
C GLY A 111 -6.11 7.53 -13.44
N GLU A 112 -6.88 7.34 -12.36
CA GLU A 112 -8.19 7.95 -12.15
C GLU A 112 -8.15 9.26 -11.34
N LEU A 113 -7.06 9.52 -10.61
CA LEU A 113 -6.80 10.76 -9.84
C LEU A 113 -6.28 11.90 -10.73
#